data_AF-A0A3D1KAA1-F1
#
_entry.id   AF-A0A3D1KAA1-F1
#
_cell.length_a   1.000
_cell.length_b   1.000
_cell.length_c   1.000
_cell.angle_alpha   90.00
_cell.angle_beta   90.00
_cell.angle_gamma   90.00
#
_symmetry.space_group_name_H-M   'P 1'
#
loop_
_entity.id
_entity.type
_entity.pdbx_description
1 polymer ?
#
loop_
_entity_poly.entity_id
_entity_poly.type
_entity_poly.pdbx_seq_one_letter_code
_entity_poly.pdbx_strand_id
1 'polypeptide(L)'
;MSPAGSLNIQQRPSSLGGKIGATLFLSIFLAMGTAFIIIMAYTSFKEISSRFWTAADCKVISSAIVEEGGGGHSRYTFKISYAYEFKGKAYVSDKVSSSYSGDGKYNKAQKLLGKFPAGSKARCQVNPYNPSEAVISHDNSIFLMLPFMLIPLIFVLIGAGGIYCTWTDTNINEYLKRKADRTRKAPAEYAVMLFFTAFLLIGLGVFYAIGIVPARKMLEAEKWNKIPCRIISGDVASHSDSDGTTYSINILYAYEINGTPYKSNRYSFMGGSSSGYDGKKKIVDSYPAGSSATCYVNPEDPSDTVLKRGFSAEMLFGLLPLIFAVVGAGGLYYTIKRRIASSGELGEYDDGRSFTDYASGDIVLKPVTGPFAAFAGSVLLCGFWNGIISIFVWQAALGWMKGRPEWFLSIFLIPFVLLGMFFLFLVATSFISLFNPRPKIIASTRTPHAGGKLRIQWQINEKSAELFKHLSIDLECRRGDRHDSRNRKNIIQKFTVADTSDYLRMALGSSDIEIPGNAIASNDCGDGASWLITLKGRLRNRPKIELEYPIRVIPRRR
;
A
#
# COMPACT_ATOMS: atom_id res chain seq x y z
N MET A 1 53.07 13.56 24.74
CA MET A 1 51.60 13.65 24.80
C MET A 1 51.13 14.30 23.52
N SER A 2 50.75 13.49 22.52
CA SER A 2 50.20 13.98 21.25
C SER A 2 48.69 14.18 21.40
N PRO A 3 48.10 15.25 20.85
CA PRO A 3 46.65 15.46 20.89
C PRO A 3 45.96 14.44 19.98
N ALA A 4 44.92 13.80 20.52
CA ALA A 4 44.10 12.80 19.82
C ALA A 4 43.44 13.43 18.59
N GLY A 5 43.81 12.93 17.41
CA GLY A 5 43.25 13.33 16.13
C GLY A 5 41.77 12.96 16.02
N SER A 6 40.94 13.95 15.70
CA SER A 6 39.57 13.75 15.25
C SER A 6 39.56 13.03 13.91
N LEU A 7 39.29 11.72 13.93
CA LEU A 7 39.10 10.91 12.73
C LEU A 7 37.81 11.33 12.02
N ASN A 8 37.96 12.14 10.98
CA ASN A 8 36.91 12.47 10.02
C ASN A 8 36.52 11.20 9.25
N ILE A 9 35.37 10.61 9.58
CA ILE A 9 34.81 9.45 8.85
C ILE A 9 34.21 9.99 7.54
N GLN A 10 35.03 10.13 6.49
CA GLN A 10 34.53 10.38 5.15
C GLN A 10 33.73 9.17 4.65
N GLN A 11 32.49 9.42 4.24
CA GLN A 11 31.62 8.42 3.63
C GLN A 11 32.18 7.99 2.27
N ARG A 12 32.16 6.69 1.97
CA ARG A 12 32.35 6.23 0.58
C ARG A 12 31.09 6.58 -0.21
N PRO A 13 31.17 7.39 -1.29
CA PRO A 13 30.04 7.59 -2.18
C PRO A 13 29.60 6.26 -2.77
N SER A 14 28.29 6.10 -3.03
CA SER A 14 27.77 4.93 -3.73
C SER A 14 28.51 4.76 -5.05
N SER A 15 29.04 3.57 -5.31
CA SER A 15 29.78 3.28 -6.54
C SER A 15 28.89 3.58 -7.76
N LEU A 16 29.51 3.99 -8.87
CA LEU A 16 28.80 4.26 -10.12
C LEU A 16 27.91 3.07 -10.53
N GLY A 17 28.41 1.84 -10.38
CA GLY A 17 27.63 0.62 -10.61
C GLY A 17 26.40 0.49 -9.70
N GLY A 18 26.50 0.90 -8.44
CA GLY A 18 25.35 0.94 -7.52
C GLY A 18 24.28 1.96 -7.94
N LYS A 19 24.70 3.15 -8.40
CA LYS A 19 23.78 4.17 -8.93
C LYS A 19 23.07 3.69 -10.20
N ILE A 20 23.80 3.06 -11.12
CA ILE A 20 23.25 2.47 -12.35
C ILE A 20 22.24 1.36 -12.01
N GLY A 21 22.59 0.43 -11.12
CA GLY A 21 21.70 -0.65 -10.70
C GLY A 21 20.41 -0.15 -10.04
N ALA A 22 20.51 0.83 -9.13
CA ALA A 22 19.34 1.44 -8.51
C ALA A 22 18.44 2.16 -9.54
N THR A 23 19.05 2.84 -10.50
CA THR A 23 18.33 3.54 -11.58
C THR A 23 17.55 2.56 -12.46
N LEU A 24 18.17 1.46 -12.87
CA LEU A 24 17.52 0.42 -13.67
C LEU A 24 16.34 -0.22 -12.94
N PHE A 25 16.50 -0.50 -11.65
CA PHE A 25 15.42 -1.02 -10.83
C PHE A 25 14.25 -0.03 -10.72
N LEU A 26 14.54 1.25 -10.45
CA LEU A 26 13.52 2.28 -10.27
C LEU A 26 12.86 2.71 -11.59
N SER A 27 13.55 2.59 -12.72
CA SER A 27 12.98 2.89 -14.03
C SER A 27 11.84 1.95 -14.41
N ILE A 28 11.82 0.71 -13.89
CA ILE A 28 10.69 -0.21 -14.07
C ILE A 28 9.43 0.40 -13.46
N PHE A 29 9.49 0.86 -12.21
CA PHE A 29 8.35 1.49 -11.55
C PHE A 29 7.89 2.76 -12.26
N LEU A 30 8.84 3.60 -12.71
CA LEU A 30 8.53 4.83 -13.45
C LEU A 30 7.85 4.53 -14.79
N ALA A 31 8.42 3.64 -15.59
CA ALA A 31 7.90 3.29 -16.92
C ALA A 31 6.50 2.70 -16.79
N MET A 32 6.30 1.77 -15.85
CA MET A 32 5.02 1.12 -15.64
C MET A 32 3.96 2.09 -15.11
N GLY A 33 4.28 2.86 -14.08
CA GLY A 33 3.37 3.86 -13.53
C GLY A 33 2.93 4.86 -14.60
N THR A 34 3.88 5.32 -15.43
CA THR A 34 3.59 6.24 -16.53
C THR A 34 2.72 5.60 -17.61
N ALA A 35 3.02 4.37 -18.02
CA ALA A 35 2.23 3.64 -19.02
C ALA A 35 0.77 3.45 -18.56
N PHE A 36 0.55 3.02 -17.31
CA PHE A 36 -0.79 2.88 -16.76
C PHE A 36 -1.55 4.21 -16.70
N ILE A 37 -0.89 5.29 -16.26
CA ILE A 37 -1.50 6.62 -16.25
C ILE A 37 -1.89 7.04 -17.66
N ILE A 38 -1.03 6.85 -18.67
CA ILE A 38 -1.32 7.22 -20.06
C ILE A 38 -2.54 6.45 -20.58
N ILE A 39 -2.57 5.12 -20.40
CA ILE A 39 -3.67 4.27 -20.87
C ILE A 39 -4.99 4.66 -20.18
N MET A 40 -4.95 4.82 -18.85
CA MET A 40 -6.13 5.21 -18.07
C MET A 40 -6.59 6.63 -18.40
N ALA A 41 -5.67 7.57 -18.59
CA ALA A 41 -5.97 8.95 -18.96
C ALA A 41 -6.58 9.02 -20.37
N TYR A 42 -6.04 8.28 -21.34
CA TYR A 42 -6.56 8.25 -22.70
C TYR A 42 -8.01 7.73 -22.76
N THR A 43 -8.27 6.58 -22.12
CA THR A 43 -9.61 5.98 -22.05
C THR A 43 -10.60 6.87 -21.32
N SER A 44 -10.16 7.48 -20.21
CA SER A 44 -10.96 8.41 -19.42
C SER A 44 -11.25 9.71 -20.16
N PHE A 45 -10.27 10.26 -20.87
CA PHE A 45 -10.39 11.51 -21.60
C PHE A 45 -11.46 11.43 -22.68
N LYS A 46 -11.52 10.33 -23.43
CA LYS A 46 -12.54 10.12 -24.46
C LYS A 46 -13.95 10.14 -23.85
N GLU A 47 -14.17 9.39 -22.77
CA GLU A 47 -15.47 9.35 -22.08
C GLU A 47 -15.84 10.71 -21.45
N ILE A 48 -14.88 11.39 -20.80
CA ILE A 48 -15.11 12.70 -20.17
C ILE A 48 -15.40 13.77 -21.23
N SER A 49 -14.64 13.80 -22.33
CA SER A 49 -14.83 14.79 -23.40
C SER A 49 -16.22 14.69 -24.01
N SER A 50 -16.78 13.47 -24.14
CA SER A 50 -18.12 13.26 -24.66
C SER A 50 -19.24 13.88 -23.81
N ARG A 51 -18.98 14.14 -22.52
CA ARG A 51 -19.93 14.84 -21.61
C ARG A 51 -20.04 16.33 -21.88
N PHE A 52 -19.03 16.92 -22.52
CA PHE A 52 -18.96 18.35 -22.85
C PHE A 52 -19.27 18.64 -24.32
N TRP A 53 -19.67 17.61 -25.08
CA TRP A 53 -20.18 17.77 -26.43
C TRP A 53 -21.53 18.50 -26.44
N THR A 54 -21.97 18.91 -27.63
CA THR A 54 -23.18 19.72 -27.77
C THR A 54 -24.42 18.84 -27.72
N ALA A 55 -25.35 19.15 -26.82
CA ALA A 55 -26.61 18.42 -26.74
C ALA A 55 -27.48 18.69 -27.97
N ALA A 56 -28.03 17.63 -28.55
CA ALA A 56 -29.02 17.68 -29.63
C ALA A 56 -30.20 16.76 -29.32
N ASP A 57 -31.34 17.01 -29.94
CA ASP A 57 -32.50 16.11 -29.91
C ASP A 57 -32.32 15.01 -30.97
N CYS A 58 -32.51 13.77 -30.56
CA CYS A 58 -32.14 12.60 -31.34
C CYS A 58 -33.31 11.61 -31.33
N LYS A 59 -33.60 11.03 -32.48
CA LYS A 59 -34.68 10.04 -32.64
C LYS A 59 -34.07 8.66 -32.84
N VAL A 60 -34.43 7.73 -31.97
CA VAL A 60 -34.00 6.32 -32.09
C VAL A 60 -34.70 5.72 -33.30
N ILE A 61 -33.93 5.30 -34.30
CA ILE A 61 -34.40 4.63 -35.51
C ILE A 61 -34.65 3.15 -35.19
N SER A 62 -33.64 2.50 -34.60
CA SER A 62 -33.70 1.10 -34.21
C SER A 62 -32.95 0.88 -32.90
N SER A 63 -33.43 -0.07 -32.12
CA SER A 63 -32.73 -0.56 -30.95
C SER A 63 -33.04 -2.04 -30.77
N ALA A 64 -31.99 -2.82 -30.53
CA ALA A 64 -32.10 -4.27 -30.40
C ALA A 64 -30.96 -4.82 -29.53
N ILE A 65 -31.21 -5.97 -28.92
CA ILE A 65 -30.16 -6.76 -28.29
C ILE A 65 -29.73 -7.80 -29.31
N VAL A 66 -28.47 -7.74 -29.70
CA VAL A 66 -27.85 -8.73 -30.58
C VAL A 66 -27.02 -9.65 -29.72
N GLU A 67 -27.23 -10.95 -29.91
CA GLU A 67 -26.34 -11.98 -29.39
C GLU A 67 -25.21 -12.20 -30.40
N GLU A 68 -23.98 -11.89 -29.99
CA GLU A 68 -22.78 -12.11 -30.79
C GLU A 68 -21.98 -13.26 -30.17
N GLY A 69 -21.62 -14.24 -31.00
CA GLY A 69 -20.97 -15.49 -30.56
C GLY A 69 -21.94 -16.66 -30.46
N GLY A 70 -21.52 -17.73 -29.78
CA GLY A 70 -22.35 -18.91 -29.52
C GLY A 70 -21.89 -19.68 -28.28
N GLY A 71 -22.85 -20.29 -27.57
CA GLY A 71 -22.61 -21.06 -26.35
C GLY A 71 -22.09 -20.19 -25.19
N GLY A 72 -21.09 -20.67 -24.46
CA GLY A 72 -20.49 -19.95 -23.33
C GLY A 72 -19.82 -18.60 -23.66
N HIS A 73 -19.72 -18.22 -24.94
CA HIS A 73 -19.08 -16.96 -25.36
C HIS A 73 -20.07 -15.90 -25.84
N SER A 74 -21.38 -16.12 -25.71
CA SER A 74 -22.39 -15.15 -26.13
C SER A 74 -22.21 -13.81 -25.40
N ARG A 75 -21.96 -12.76 -26.16
CA ARG A 75 -22.01 -11.37 -25.70
C ARG A 75 -23.35 -10.78 -26.10
N TYR A 76 -24.02 -10.16 -25.13
CA TYR A 76 -25.29 -9.48 -25.37
C TYR A 76 -25.01 -8.00 -25.56
N THR A 77 -24.98 -7.59 -26.82
CA THR A 77 -24.67 -6.22 -27.21
C THR A 77 -25.96 -5.48 -27.52
N PHE A 78 -26.21 -4.38 -26.81
CA PHE A 78 -27.27 -3.46 -27.17
C PHE A 78 -26.80 -2.63 -28.38
N LYS A 79 -27.38 -2.89 -29.54
CA LYS A 79 -27.16 -2.09 -30.75
C LYS A 79 -28.27 -1.06 -30.87
N ILE A 80 -27.88 0.18 -31.16
CA ILE A 80 -28.79 1.30 -31.36
C ILE A 80 -28.41 2.00 -32.64
N SER A 81 -29.38 2.60 -33.32
CA SER A 81 -29.17 3.58 -34.37
C SER A 81 -30.11 4.74 -34.12
N TYR A 82 -29.59 5.96 -34.12
CA TYR A 82 -30.40 7.16 -33.91
C TYR A 82 -29.98 8.27 -34.87
N ALA A 83 -30.97 9.01 -35.36
CA ALA A 83 -30.77 10.18 -36.20
C ALA A 83 -30.81 11.45 -35.36
N TYR A 84 -30.01 12.43 -35.75
CA TYR A 84 -29.98 13.76 -35.18
C TYR A 84 -29.61 14.79 -36.25
N GLU A 85 -29.95 16.04 -36.01
CA GLU A 85 -29.57 17.15 -36.87
C GLU A 85 -28.54 18.01 -36.15
N PHE A 86 -27.49 18.40 -36.86
CA PHE A 86 -26.47 19.28 -36.33
C PHE A 86 -26.07 20.31 -37.39
N LYS A 87 -26.26 21.60 -37.08
CA LYS A 87 -25.98 22.73 -37.98
C LYS A 87 -26.65 22.57 -39.37
N GLY A 88 -27.92 22.18 -39.42
CA GLY A 88 -28.68 22.07 -40.66
C GLY A 88 -28.41 20.80 -41.48
N LYS A 89 -27.60 19.86 -40.97
CA LYS A 89 -27.27 18.60 -41.64
C LYS A 89 -27.68 17.41 -40.78
N ALA A 90 -28.29 16.41 -41.40
CA ALA A 90 -28.68 15.18 -40.76
C ALA A 90 -27.49 14.21 -40.61
N TYR A 91 -27.40 13.57 -39.45
CA TYR A 91 -26.40 12.57 -39.10
C TYR A 91 -27.07 11.37 -38.43
N VAL A 92 -26.36 10.25 -38.43
CA VAL A 92 -26.76 9.02 -37.73
C VAL A 92 -25.58 8.54 -36.90
N SER A 93 -25.85 8.06 -35.70
CA SER A 93 -24.86 7.41 -34.87
C SER A 93 -25.43 6.13 -34.24
N ASP A 94 -24.53 5.23 -33.91
CA ASP A 94 -24.78 3.91 -33.34
C ASP A 94 -24.10 3.70 -31.97
N LYS A 95 -23.48 4.75 -31.42
CA LYS A 95 -22.70 4.66 -30.18
C LYS A 95 -23.57 4.92 -28.96
N VAL A 96 -23.50 4.01 -27.99
CA VAL A 96 -24.12 4.21 -26.68
C VAL A 96 -23.31 5.20 -25.84
N SER A 97 -22.01 4.94 -25.68
CA SER A 97 -21.01 5.81 -25.05
C SER A 97 -19.66 5.63 -25.76
N SER A 98 -18.63 6.38 -25.36
CA SER A 98 -17.31 6.30 -25.99
C SER A 98 -16.56 5.01 -25.70
N SER A 99 -16.96 4.32 -24.63
CA SER A 99 -16.35 3.10 -24.08
C SER A 99 -17.26 1.87 -24.16
N TYR A 100 -18.50 2.01 -24.66
CA TYR A 100 -19.42 0.89 -24.78
C TYR A 100 -19.05 -0.05 -25.92
N SER A 101 -18.89 -1.34 -25.61
CA SER A 101 -18.57 -2.40 -26.58
C SER A 101 -19.45 -3.65 -26.43
N GLY A 102 -20.59 -3.53 -25.72
CA GLY A 102 -21.39 -4.67 -25.28
C GLY A 102 -20.98 -5.18 -23.89
N ASP A 103 -21.84 -5.98 -23.27
CA ASP A 103 -21.54 -6.62 -21.98
C ASP A 103 -21.86 -8.12 -22.09
N GLY A 104 -21.19 -8.96 -21.30
CA GLY A 104 -21.61 -10.35 -21.13
C GLY A 104 -22.95 -10.47 -20.41
N LYS A 105 -23.50 -9.38 -19.86
CA LYS A 105 -24.72 -9.36 -19.05
C LYS A 105 -25.94 -8.87 -19.85
N TYR A 106 -26.86 -9.79 -20.15
CA TYR A 106 -28.11 -9.49 -20.86
C TYR A 106 -28.91 -8.38 -20.16
N ASN A 107 -28.93 -8.41 -18.83
CA ASN A 107 -29.78 -7.53 -18.04
C ASN A 107 -29.40 -6.04 -18.17
N LYS A 108 -28.12 -5.74 -18.43
CA LYS A 108 -27.69 -4.37 -18.78
C LYS A 108 -28.15 -3.95 -20.17
N ALA A 109 -28.09 -4.85 -21.15
CA ALA A 109 -28.58 -4.60 -22.50
C ALA A 109 -30.12 -4.38 -22.49
N GLN A 110 -30.85 -5.18 -21.70
CA GLN A 110 -32.29 -5.01 -21.48
C GLN A 110 -32.65 -3.65 -20.89
N LYS A 111 -31.86 -3.17 -19.92
CA LYS A 111 -32.05 -1.84 -19.33
C LYS A 111 -31.85 -0.71 -20.35
N LEU A 112 -30.88 -0.84 -21.24
CA LEU A 112 -30.67 0.12 -22.33
C LEU A 112 -31.81 0.06 -23.36
N LEU A 113 -32.30 -1.14 -23.69
CA LEU A 113 -33.43 -1.33 -24.59
C LEU A 113 -34.71 -0.68 -24.05
N GLY A 114 -35.00 -0.85 -22.76
CA GLY A 114 -36.14 -0.20 -22.11
C GLY A 114 -36.00 1.32 -22.03
N LYS A 115 -34.76 1.83 -21.91
CA LYS A 115 -34.47 3.28 -21.86
C LYS A 115 -34.55 3.95 -23.25
N PHE A 116 -34.19 3.22 -24.31
CA PHE A 116 -34.12 3.74 -25.67
C PHE A 116 -34.85 2.82 -26.66
N PRO A 117 -36.19 2.67 -26.54
CA PRO A 117 -36.96 1.88 -27.49
C PRO A 117 -36.99 2.54 -28.87
N ALA A 118 -37.13 1.74 -29.93
CA ALA A 118 -37.23 2.26 -31.30
C ALA A 118 -38.38 3.27 -31.42
N GLY A 119 -38.12 4.38 -32.11
CA GLY A 119 -39.05 5.50 -32.25
C GLY A 119 -39.04 6.53 -31.12
N SER A 120 -38.38 6.24 -29.99
CA SER A 120 -38.27 7.20 -28.87
C SER A 120 -37.42 8.42 -29.22
N LYS A 121 -37.71 9.54 -28.54
CA LYS A 121 -36.87 10.74 -28.57
C LYS A 121 -35.97 10.75 -27.35
N ALA A 122 -34.72 11.15 -27.54
CA ALA A 122 -33.72 11.26 -26.49
C ALA A 122 -32.84 12.49 -26.74
N ARG A 123 -32.06 12.87 -25.73
CA ARG A 123 -30.94 13.82 -25.92
C ARG A 123 -29.66 13.02 -26.13
N CYS A 124 -28.95 13.31 -27.21
CA CYS A 124 -27.60 12.81 -27.45
C CYS A 124 -26.61 13.97 -27.45
N GLN A 125 -25.35 13.63 -27.21
CA GLN A 125 -24.24 14.57 -27.21
C GLN A 125 -23.49 14.41 -28.53
N VAL A 126 -23.37 15.48 -29.31
CA VAL A 126 -22.76 15.49 -30.64
C VAL A 126 -21.41 16.15 -30.57
N ASN A 127 -20.38 15.48 -31.08
CA ASN A 127 -19.03 16.01 -31.13
C ASN A 127 -18.99 17.25 -32.04
N PRO A 128 -18.74 18.47 -31.51
CA PRO A 128 -18.81 19.70 -32.29
C PRO A 128 -17.69 19.81 -33.35
N TYR A 129 -16.59 19.08 -33.17
CA TYR A 129 -15.46 19.03 -34.09
C TYR A 129 -15.61 17.93 -35.14
N ASN A 130 -16.38 16.88 -34.84
CA ASN A 130 -16.70 15.81 -35.77
C ASN A 130 -18.17 15.36 -35.61
N PRO A 131 -19.14 16.04 -36.26
CA PRO A 131 -20.56 15.78 -36.07
C PRO A 131 -21.06 14.38 -36.48
N SER A 132 -20.22 13.59 -37.16
CA SER A 132 -20.50 12.17 -37.42
C SER A 132 -20.42 11.29 -36.16
N GLU A 133 -19.85 11.81 -35.09
CA GLU A 133 -19.75 11.14 -33.80
C GLU A 133 -20.71 11.77 -32.80
N ALA A 134 -21.59 10.95 -32.25
CA ALA A 134 -22.44 11.31 -31.13
C ALA A 134 -22.53 10.16 -30.13
N VAL A 135 -22.93 10.44 -28.90
CA VAL A 135 -23.25 9.43 -27.88
C VAL A 135 -24.59 9.74 -27.22
N ILE A 136 -25.39 8.71 -26.92
CA ILE A 136 -26.71 8.88 -26.30
C ILE A 136 -26.68 8.71 -24.77
N SER A 137 -25.59 8.14 -24.23
CA SER A 137 -25.40 7.93 -22.80
C SER A 137 -23.94 8.00 -22.39
N HIS A 138 -23.69 7.99 -21.08
CA HIS A 138 -22.35 8.06 -20.51
C HIS A 138 -22.14 6.91 -19.54
N ASP A 139 -20.93 6.37 -19.53
CA ASP A 139 -20.50 5.43 -18.50
C ASP A 139 -19.99 6.19 -17.27
N ASN A 140 -20.62 5.93 -16.12
CA ASN A 140 -20.23 6.51 -14.83
C ASN A 140 -19.21 5.63 -14.08
N SER A 141 -18.80 4.48 -14.63
CA SER A 141 -17.80 3.59 -14.05
C SER A 141 -16.44 4.27 -13.82
N ILE A 142 -16.16 5.36 -14.54
CA ILE A 142 -14.95 6.18 -14.40
C ILE A 142 -14.75 6.72 -12.97
N PHE A 143 -15.82 7.06 -12.25
CA PHE A 143 -15.71 7.53 -10.87
C PHE A 143 -15.32 6.41 -9.91
N LEU A 144 -15.70 5.17 -10.23
CA LEU A 144 -15.30 3.97 -9.48
C LEU A 144 -13.83 3.60 -9.78
N MET A 145 -13.29 4.01 -10.93
CA MET A 145 -11.88 3.84 -11.31
C MET A 145 -10.95 4.89 -10.70
N LEU A 146 -11.47 6.01 -10.19
CA LEU A 146 -10.68 7.14 -9.71
C LEU A 146 -9.73 6.79 -8.53
N PRO A 147 -10.14 5.98 -7.53
CA PRO A 147 -9.23 5.50 -6.49
C PRO A 147 -8.09 4.63 -7.06
N PHE A 148 -8.33 3.89 -8.15
CA PHE A 148 -7.32 3.04 -8.78
C PHE A 148 -6.25 3.86 -9.50
N MET A 149 -6.53 5.09 -9.93
CA MET A 149 -5.52 5.98 -10.53
C MET A 149 -4.42 6.42 -9.53
N LEU A 150 -4.67 6.31 -8.22
CA LEU A 150 -3.66 6.64 -7.20
C LEU A 150 -2.52 5.62 -7.18
N ILE A 151 -2.78 4.36 -7.55
CA ILE A 151 -1.78 3.29 -7.50
C ILE A 151 -0.64 3.54 -8.51
N PRO A 152 -0.91 3.78 -9.81
CA PRO A 152 0.14 4.16 -10.76
C PRO A 152 0.90 5.42 -10.36
N LEU A 153 0.23 6.40 -9.73
CA LEU A 153 0.88 7.63 -9.27
C LEU A 153 1.94 7.35 -8.21
N ILE A 154 1.67 6.43 -7.27
CA ILE A 154 2.66 6.01 -6.26
C ILE A 154 3.90 5.42 -6.95
N PHE A 155 3.72 4.65 -8.02
CA PHE A 155 4.83 4.03 -8.77
C PHE A 155 5.67 5.09 -9.47
N VAL A 156 5.05 6.09 -10.08
CA VAL A 156 5.74 7.24 -10.67
C VAL A 156 6.52 8.01 -9.60
N LEU A 157 5.92 8.28 -8.44
CA LEU A 157 6.58 8.99 -7.35
C LEU A 157 7.77 8.22 -6.79
N ILE A 158 7.64 6.90 -6.60
CA ILE A 158 8.74 6.03 -6.15
C ILE A 158 9.85 5.98 -7.21
N GLY A 159 9.50 5.76 -8.48
CA GLY A 159 10.45 5.65 -9.58
C GLY A 159 11.19 6.95 -9.84
N ALA A 160 10.47 8.04 -10.16
CA ALA A 160 11.06 9.35 -10.44
C ALA A 160 11.78 9.93 -9.22
N GLY A 161 11.16 9.86 -8.03
CA GLY A 161 11.75 10.34 -6.79
C GLY A 161 13.02 9.58 -6.43
N GLY A 162 13.01 8.25 -6.55
CA GLY A 162 14.18 7.43 -6.30
C GLY A 162 15.33 7.69 -7.27
N ILE A 163 15.04 7.84 -8.57
CA ILE A 163 16.05 8.16 -9.59
C ILE A 163 16.66 9.54 -9.30
N TYR A 164 15.82 10.55 -9.07
CA TYR A 164 16.28 11.89 -8.73
C TYR A 164 17.23 11.87 -7.53
N CYS A 165 16.88 11.15 -6.46
CA CYS A 165 17.71 11.07 -5.25
C CYS A 165 19.02 10.30 -5.46
N THR A 166 19.02 9.29 -6.35
CA THR A 166 20.22 8.51 -6.67
C THR A 166 21.29 9.35 -7.36
N TRP A 167 20.88 10.31 -8.18
CA TRP A 167 21.79 11.10 -9.02
C TRP A 167 22.15 12.47 -8.49
N THR A 168 21.29 13.07 -7.67
CA THR A 168 21.54 14.41 -7.12
C THR A 168 22.39 14.39 -5.86
N ASP A 169 22.82 13.21 -5.38
CA ASP A 169 23.37 12.97 -4.03
C ASP A 169 22.58 13.70 -2.92
N THR A 170 21.31 14.02 -3.23
CA THR A 170 20.41 14.73 -2.34
C THR A 170 19.95 13.72 -1.33
N ASN A 171 20.63 13.75 -0.20
CA ASN A 171 20.19 13.06 0.98
C ASN A 171 18.86 13.73 1.38
N ILE A 172 17.73 13.12 0.98
CA ILE A 172 16.38 13.61 1.34
C ILE A 172 16.33 13.95 2.82
N ASN A 173 16.94 13.12 3.68
CA ASN A 173 16.97 13.38 5.12
C ASN A 173 17.69 14.69 5.48
N GLU A 174 18.73 15.06 4.76
CA GLU A 174 19.51 16.28 4.98
C GLU A 174 18.81 17.53 4.40
N TYR A 175 18.18 17.40 3.23
CA TYR A 175 17.31 18.43 2.66
C TYR A 175 16.07 18.68 3.52
N LEU A 176 15.38 17.60 3.92
CA LEU A 176 14.24 17.62 4.83
C LEU A 176 14.65 18.18 6.20
N LYS A 177 15.83 17.84 6.74
CA LYS A 177 16.37 18.46 7.96
C LYS A 177 16.64 19.96 7.80
N ARG A 178 17.35 20.39 6.74
CA ARG A 178 17.59 21.83 6.48
C ARG A 178 16.29 22.62 6.33
N LYS A 179 15.28 22.00 5.70
CA LYS A 179 13.94 22.58 5.57
C LYS A 179 13.19 22.58 6.90
N ALA A 180 13.30 21.51 7.71
CA ALA A 180 12.75 21.42 9.07
C ALA A 180 13.32 22.51 9.98
N ASP A 181 14.65 22.68 9.99
CA ASP A 181 15.37 23.67 10.77
C ASP A 181 14.93 25.11 10.39
N ARG A 182 14.63 25.35 9.10
CA ARG A 182 14.09 26.63 8.62
C ARG A 182 12.60 26.86 8.92
N THR A 183 11.80 25.80 9.03
CA THR A 183 10.32 25.91 9.13
C THR A 183 9.74 25.47 10.47
N ARG A 184 10.56 24.99 11.42
CA ARG A 184 10.14 24.37 12.70
C ARG A 184 9.07 23.26 12.55
N LYS A 185 8.99 22.64 11.38
CA LYS A 185 8.03 21.57 11.06
C LYS A 185 8.77 20.43 10.39
N ALA A 186 8.78 19.24 11.01
CA ALA A 186 9.47 18.06 10.51
C ALA A 186 8.83 17.55 9.20
N PRO A 187 9.41 17.81 8.01
CA PRO A 187 8.77 17.48 6.74
C PRO A 187 8.79 15.97 6.46
N ALA A 188 9.63 15.20 7.16
CA ALA A 188 9.60 13.74 7.17
C ALA A 188 8.33 13.18 7.82
N GLU A 189 7.82 13.78 8.89
CA GLU A 189 6.58 13.33 9.53
C GLU A 189 5.37 13.60 8.62
N TYR A 190 5.37 14.72 7.89
CA TYR A 190 4.34 14.99 6.89
C TYR A 190 4.36 13.99 5.74
N ALA A 191 5.54 13.57 5.28
CA ALA A 191 5.66 12.52 4.26
C ALA A 191 5.14 11.17 4.78
N VAL A 192 5.45 10.80 6.02
CA VAL A 192 4.94 9.58 6.66
C VAL A 192 3.43 9.63 6.88
N MET A 193 2.89 10.77 7.33
CA MET A 193 1.46 10.99 7.48
C MET A 193 0.75 10.92 6.13
N LEU A 194 1.32 11.51 5.07
CA LEU A 194 0.78 11.44 3.71
C LEU A 194 0.75 9.99 3.21
N PHE A 195 1.82 9.23 3.42
CA PHE A 195 1.89 7.81 3.07
C PHE A 195 0.77 7.00 3.74
N PHE A 196 0.63 7.12 5.07
CA PHE A 196 -0.41 6.39 5.80
C PHE A 196 -1.83 6.87 5.46
N THR A 197 -2.00 8.16 5.16
CA THR A 197 -3.26 8.71 4.67
C THR A 197 -3.63 8.13 3.30
N ALA A 198 -2.68 7.99 2.37
CA ALA A 198 -2.92 7.36 1.08
C ALA A 198 -3.36 5.90 1.25
N PHE A 199 -2.71 5.13 2.12
CA PHE A 199 -3.11 3.75 2.44
C PHE A 199 -4.52 3.67 3.01
N LEU A 200 -4.89 4.59 3.91
CA LEU A 200 -6.23 4.69 4.47
C LEU A 200 -7.27 4.97 3.39
N LEU A 201 -7.05 5.99 2.57
CA LEU A 201 -8.00 6.40 1.53
C LEU A 201 -8.16 5.34 0.43
N ILE A 202 -7.07 4.71 0.00
CA ILE A 202 -7.12 3.61 -0.98
C ILE A 202 -7.86 2.42 -0.37
N GLY A 203 -7.52 2.01 0.85
CA GLY A 203 -8.20 0.90 1.54
C GLY A 203 -9.72 1.13 1.67
N LEU A 204 -10.13 2.32 2.12
CA LEU A 204 -11.54 2.69 2.26
C LEU A 204 -12.26 2.82 0.91
N GLY A 205 -11.62 3.45 -0.09
CA GLY A 205 -12.20 3.63 -1.42
C GLY A 205 -12.43 2.30 -2.13
N VAL A 206 -11.46 1.39 -2.08
CA VAL A 206 -11.60 0.05 -2.66
C VAL A 206 -12.63 -0.76 -1.85
N PHE A 207 -12.60 -0.73 -0.51
CA PHE A 207 -13.61 -1.39 0.33
C PHE A 207 -15.03 -0.93 0.00
N TYR A 208 -15.22 0.37 -0.21
CA TYR A 208 -16.51 0.91 -0.60
C TYR A 208 -16.98 0.32 -1.94
N ALA A 209 -16.10 0.30 -2.95
CA ALA A 209 -16.43 -0.16 -4.29
C ALA A 209 -16.72 -1.67 -4.37
N ILE A 210 -15.91 -2.53 -3.75
CA ILE A 210 -16.02 -3.99 -3.90
C ILE A 210 -16.67 -4.69 -2.70
N GLY A 211 -16.77 -4.03 -1.55
CA GLY A 211 -17.41 -4.55 -0.34
C GLY A 211 -18.79 -3.94 -0.12
N ILE A 212 -18.86 -2.63 0.11
CA ILE A 212 -20.10 -1.95 0.50
C ILE A 212 -21.14 -1.94 -0.63
N VAL A 213 -20.76 -1.58 -1.86
CA VAL A 213 -21.73 -1.48 -2.97
C VAL A 213 -22.44 -2.83 -3.24
N PRO A 214 -21.74 -3.98 -3.37
CA PRO A 214 -22.41 -5.27 -3.52
C PRO A 214 -23.21 -5.69 -2.27
N ALA A 215 -22.70 -5.42 -1.07
CA ALA A 215 -23.39 -5.76 0.18
C ALA A 215 -24.73 -5.01 0.34
N ARG A 216 -24.79 -3.72 -0.01
CA ARG A 216 -26.05 -2.95 0.00
C ARG A 216 -27.07 -3.55 -0.96
N LYS A 217 -26.65 -3.92 -2.18
CA LYS A 217 -27.54 -4.59 -3.13
C LYS A 217 -28.04 -5.94 -2.63
N MET A 218 -27.20 -6.70 -1.92
CA MET A 218 -27.62 -7.95 -1.30
C MET A 218 -28.69 -7.73 -0.22
N LEU A 219 -28.51 -6.73 0.65
CA LEU A 219 -29.48 -6.38 1.68
C LEU A 219 -30.81 -5.89 1.07
N GLU A 220 -30.75 -5.08 0.02
CA GLU A 220 -31.94 -4.66 -0.74
C GLU A 220 -32.64 -5.86 -1.39
N ALA A 221 -31.87 -6.83 -1.88
CA ALA A 221 -32.40 -8.03 -2.52
C ALA A 221 -33.13 -8.98 -1.57
N GLU A 222 -33.02 -8.81 -0.25
CA GLU A 222 -33.86 -9.56 0.70
C GLU A 222 -35.35 -9.24 0.52
N LYS A 223 -35.69 -8.06 0.03
CA LYS A 223 -37.07 -7.60 -0.21
C LYS A 223 -37.57 -7.87 -1.63
N TRP A 224 -36.72 -8.42 -2.51
CA TRP A 224 -37.08 -8.67 -3.90
C TRP A 224 -38.12 -9.78 -4.05
N ASN A 225 -38.98 -9.62 -5.06
CA ASN A 225 -40.07 -10.55 -5.33
C ASN A 225 -39.52 -11.89 -5.83
N LYS A 226 -40.02 -12.98 -5.26
CA LYS A 226 -39.71 -14.35 -5.72
C LYS A 226 -40.70 -14.74 -6.80
N ILE A 227 -40.21 -15.03 -8.00
CA ILE A 227 -41.05 -15.47 -9.11
C ILE A 227 -40.47 -16.72 -9.78
N PRO A 228 -41.31 -17.57 -10.38
CA PRO A 228 -40.82 -18.64 -11.24
C PRO A 228 -40.15 -18.05 -12.49
N CYS A 229 -39.02 -18.63 -12.88
CA CYS A 229 -38.33 -18.30 -14.12
C CYS A 229 -37.87 -19.58 -14.82
N ARG A 230 -37.81 -19.52 -16.15
CA ARG A 230 -37.41 -20.66 -16.98
C ARG A 230 -35.96 -20.49 -17.41
N ILE A 231 -35.14 -21.51 -17.18
CA ILE A 231 -33.77 -21.53 -17.66
C ILE A 231 -33.79 -21.76 -19.18
N ILE A 232 -33.17 -20.84 -19.92
CA ILE A 232 -33.02 -20.91 -21.38
C ILE A 232 -31.74 -21.67 -21.72
N SER A 233 -30.62 -21.27 -21.12
CA SER A 233 -29.31 -21.90 -21.31
C SER A 233 -28.45 -21.75 -20.07
N GLY A 234 -27.47 -22.64 -19.94
CA GLY A 234 -26.52 -22.64 -18.83
C GLY A 234 -25.17 -23.11 -19.33
N ASP A 235 -24.19 -22.22 -19.30
CA ASP A 235 -22.83 -22.49 -19.77
C ASP A 235 -21.80 -21.85 -18.83
N VAL A 236 -20.61 -22.43 -18.81
CA VAL A 236 -19.46 -21.81 -18.16
C VAL A 236 -18.76 -20.94 -19.20
N ALA A 237 -18.92 -19.63 -19.08
CA ALA A 237 -18.35 -18.69 -20.01
C ALA A 237 -16.83 -18.54 -19.81
N SER A 238 -16.06 -18.85 -20.84
CA SER A 238 -14.60 -18.66 -20.88
C SER A 238 -14.25 -17.26 -21.38
N HIS A 239 -13.36 -16.60 -20.67
CA HIS A 239 -12.75 -15.34 -21.06
C HIS A 239 -11.27 -15.61 -21.23
N SER A 240 -10.87 -15.81 -22.48
CA SER A 240 -9.51 -16.09 -22.88
C SER A 240 -8.88 -14.84 -23.49
N ASP A 241 -7.80 -14.36 -22.89
CA ASP A 241 -6.94 -13.29 -23.42
C ASP A 241 -5.48 -13.79 -23.45
N SER A 242 -4.54 -12.87 -23.72
CA SER A 242 -3.10 -13.16 -23.67
C SER A 242 -2.63 -13.61 -22.28
N ASP A 243 -3.44 -13.39 -21.25
CA ASP A 243 -3.13 -13.52 -19.84
C ASP A 243 -3.89 -14.72 -19.22
N GLY A 244 -4.47 -15.63 -20.03
CA GLY A 244 -5.02 -16.90 -19.56
C GLY A 244 -6.51 -17.07 -19.84
N THR A 245 -7.15 -18.06 -19.19
CA THR A 245 -8.60 -18.27 -19.33
C THR A 245 -9.26 -18.27 -17.97
N THR A 246 -10.11 -17.27 -17.78
CA THR A 246 -10.96 -17.16 -16.62
C THR A 246 -12.37 -17.61 -16.97
N TYR A 247 -13.06 -18.22 -16.03
CA TYR A 247 -14.39 -18.78 -16.23
C TYR A 247 -15.40 -18.01 -15.42
N SER A 248 -16.61 -17.84 -15.94
CA SER A 248 -17.73 -17.19 -15.27
C SER A 248 -19.00 -18.02 -15.44
N ILE A 249 -19.95 -17.88 -14.52
CA ILE A 249 -21.24 -18.57 -14.60
C ILE A 249 -22.14 -17.77 -15.54
N ASN A 250 -22.60 -18.37 -16.63
CA ASN A 250 -23.54 -17.77 -17.56
C ASN A 250 -24.80 -18.63 -17.64
N ILE A 251 -25.85 -18.25 -16.89
CA ILE A 251 -27.13 -18.97 -16.89
C ILE A 251 -28.18 -17.99 -17.37
N LEU A 252 -28.61 -18.09 -18.63
CA LEU A 252 -29.66 -17.25 -19.19
C LEU A 252 -31.02 -17.81 -18.77
N TYR A 253 -31.87 -16.94 -18.23
CA TYR A 253 -33.23 -17.29 -17.83
C TYR A 253 -34.23 -16.23 -18.26
N ALA A 254 -35.45 -16.67 -18.56
CA ALA A 254 -36.59 -15.84 -18.90
C ALA A 254 -37.60 -15.82 -17.76
N TYR A 255 -38.24 -14.67 -17.60
CA TYR A 255 -39.32 -14.44 -16.65
C TYR A 255 -40.25 -13.37 -17.19
N GLU A 256 -41.42 -13.25 -16.59
CA GLU A 256 -42.44 -12.31 -17.02
C GLU A 256 -42.91 -11.48 -15.84
N ILE A 257 -43.06 -10.17 -16.04
CA ILE A 257 -43.62 -9.25 -15.07
C ILE A 257 -44.75 -8.50 -15.77
N ASN A 258 -45.98 -8.67 -15.27
CA ASN A 258 -47.16 -7.97 -15.78
C ASN A 258 -47.34 -8.07 -17.31
N GLY A 259 -47.21 -9.26 -17.91
CA GLY A 259 -47.33 -9.41 -19.37
C GLY A 259 -46.06 -9.10 -20.16
N THR A 260 -45.04 -8.52 -19.52
CA THR A 260 -43.81 -8.08 -20.21
C THR A 260 -42.71 -9.13 -20.03
N PRO A 261 -42.15 -9.69 -21.13
CA PRO A 261 -41.08 -10.66 -21.05
C PRO A 261 -39.74 -9.98 -20.71
N TYR A 262 -39.01 -10.58 -19.79
CA TYR A 262 -37.66 -10.18 -19.41
C TYR A 262 -36.71 -11.38 -19.49
N LYS A 263 -35.43 -11.09 -19.67
CA LYS A 263 -34.36 -12.07 -19.52
C LYS A 263 -33.21 -11.47 -18.71
N SER A 264 -32.47 -12.34 -18.04
CA SER A 264 -31.24 -12.00 -17.35
C SER A 264 -30.33 -13.23 -17.33
N ASN A 265 -29.03 -13.00 -17.20
CA ASN A 265 -28.06 -14.07 -17.01
C ASN A 265 -27.21 -13.91 -15.75
N ARG A 266 -27.68 -13.09 -14.81
CA ARG A 266 -26.98 -12.85 -13.55
C ARG A 266 -27.31 -13.95 -12.55
N TYR A 267 -26.29 -14.73 -12.19
CA TYR A 267 -26.41 -15.73 -11.14
C TYR A 267 -26.47 -15.10 -9.74
N SER A 268 -25.56 -14.18 -9.38
CA SER A 268 -25.57 -13.49 -8.09
C SER A 268 -24.94 -12.08 -8.17
N PHE A 269 -24.97 -11.32 -7.06
CA PHE A 269 -24.43 -9.95 -7.00
C PHE A 269 -22.91 -9.88 -7.03
N MET A 270 -22.23 -10.85 -6.41
CA MET A 270 -20.80 -11.03 -6.51
C MET A 270 -20.51 -12.19 -7.45
N GLY A 271 -20.03 -11.84 -8.63
CA GLY A 271 -19.59 -12.78 -9.64
C GLY A 271 -18.44 -12.16 -10.42
N GLY A 272 -17.37 -12.91 -10.54
CA GLY A 272 -16.19 -12.57 -11.32
C GLY A 272 -15.70 -13.77 -12.10
N SER A 273 -14.91 -13.51 -13.13
CA SER A 273 -14.22 -14.56 -13.84
C SER A 273 -13.08 -15.07 -12.96
N SER A 274 -12.96 -16.40 -12.80
CA SER A 274 -11.89 -17.02 -12.01
C SER A 274 -11.43 -18.32 -12.65
N SER A 275 -10.26 -18.82 -12.28
CA SER A 275 -9.64 -19.99 -12.92
C SER A 275 -10.30 -21.34 -12.58
N GLY A 276 -11.27 -21.37 -11.66
CA GLY A 276 -11.96 -22.59 -11.23
C GLY A 276 -13.15 -22.96 -12.11
N TYR A 277 -12.92 -23.78 -13.14
CA TYR A 277 -13.98 -24.28 -14.03
C TYR A 277 -14.96 -25.21 -13.29
N ASP A 278 -14.45 -26.23 -12.59
CA ASP A 278 -15.27 -27.31 -12.02
C ASP A 278 -16.32 -26.81 -11.03
N GLY A 279 -15.96 -25.85 -10.18
CA GLY A 279 -16.90 -25.23 -9.25
C GLY A 279 -18.03 -24.48 -9.95
N LYS A 280 -17.74 -23.83 -11.08
CA LYS A 280 -18.74 -23.11 -11.87
C LYS A 280 -19.58 -24.08 -12.70
N LYS A 281 -18.96 -25.13 -13.23
CA LYS A 281 -19.64 -26.19 -13.96
C LYS A 281 -20.66 -26.89 -13.09
N LYS A 282 -20.31 -27.24 -11.84
CA LYS A 282 -21.25 -27.79 -10.85
C LYS A 282 -22.46 -26.88 -10.60
N ILE A 283 -22.25 -25.56 -10.56
CA ILE A 283 -23.36 -24.61 -10.41
C ILE A 283 -24.21 -24.60 -11.67
N VAL A 284 -23.61 -24.45 -12.85
CA VAL A 284 -24.32 -24.47 -14.14
C VAL A 284 -25.14 -25.76 -14.32
N ASP A 285 -24.59 -26.91 -13.94
CA ASP A 285 -25.24 -28.22 -14.05
C ASP A 285 -26.46 -28.37 -13.14
N SER A 286 -26.55 -27.56 -12.08
CA SER A 286 -27.75 -27.48 -11.23
C SER A 286 -28.89 -26.66 -11.84
N TYR A 287 -28.66 -25.98 -12.97
CA TYR A 287 -29.64 -25.20 -13.73
C TYR A 287 -29.69 -25.66 -15.19
N PRO A 288 -30.17 -26.88 -15.49
CA PRO A 288 -30.25 -27.38 -16.85
C PRO A 288 -31.25 -26.58 -17.70
N ALA A 289 -30.96 -26.43 -18.99
CA ALA A 289 -31.84 -25.75 -19.93
C ALA A 289 -33.24 -26.37 -19.93
N GLY A 290 -34.28 -25.53 -19.95
CA GLY A 290 -35.69 -25.95 -19.88
C GLY A 290 -36.23 -26.15 -18.46
N SER A 291 -35.36 -26.23 -17.43
CA SER A 291 -35.81 -26.32 -16.04
C SER A 291 -36.46 -25.02 -15.54
N SER A 292 -37.28 -25.16 -14.50
CA SER A 292 -37.82 -24.01 -13.75
C SER A 292 -36.96 -23.73 -12.52
N ALA A 293 -36.67 -22.46 -12.27
CA ALA A 293 -35.95 -21.98 -11.09
C ALA A 293 -36.72 -20.84 -10.43
N THR A 294 -36.32 -20.48 -9.21
CA THR A 294 -36.81 -19.25 -8.57
C THR A 294 -35.84 -18.11 -8.85
N CYS A 295 -36.37 -17.05 -9.44
CA CYS A 295 -35.66 -15.80 -9.64
C CYS A 295 -36.11 -14.75 -8.61
N TYR A 296 -35.18 -13.88 -8.23
CA TYR A 296 -35.45 -12.74 -7.35
C TYR A 296 -35.37 -11.47 -8.18
N VAL A 297 -36.49 -10.78 -8.33
CA VAL A 297 -36.64 -9.60 -9.20
C VAL A 297 -36.79 -8.34 -8.36
N ASN A 298 -36.02 -7.30 -8.68
CA ASN A 298 -36.16 -5.99 -8.08
C ASN A 298 -37.52 -5.37 -8.45
N PRO A 299 -38.39 -5.04 -7.48
CA PRO A 299 -39.69 -4.43 -7.77
C PRO A 299 -39.58 -3.02 -8.37
N GLU A 300 -38.50 -2.28 -8.09
CA GLU A 300 -38.27 -0.93 -8.62
C GLU A 300 -37.68 -0.94 -10.04
N ASP A 301 -36.98 -2.01 -10.40
CA ASP A 301 -36.35 -2.19 -11.72
C ASP A 301 -36.42 -3.67 -12.13
N PRO A 302 -37.47 -4.12 -12.84
CA PRO A 302 -37.64 -5.51 -13.25
C PRO A 302 -36.50 -6.08 -14.12
N SER A 303 -35.60 -5.24 -14.65
CA SER A 303 -34.39 -5.69 -15.35
C SER A 303 -33.26 -6.12 -14.40
N ASP A 304 -33.33 -5.81 -13.10
CA ASP A 304 -32.37 -6.25 -12.09
C ASP A 304 -32.88 -7.50 -11.37
N THR A 305 -32.30 -8.65 -11.75
CA THR A 305 -32.74 -9.98 -11.30
C THR A 305 -31.54 -10.88 -11.01
N VAL A 306 -31.66 -11.76 -10.02
CA VAL A 306 -30.65 -12.76 -9.67
C VAL A 306 -31.28 -14.13 -9.39
N LEU A 307 -30.52 -15.21 -9.64
CA LEU A 307 -30.90 -16.57 -9.22
C LEU A 307 -30.53 -16.83 -7.74
N LYS A 308 -29.45 -16.24 -7.27
CA LYS A 308 -28.94 -16.37 -5.90
C LYS A 308 -28.66 -15.01 -5.30
N ARG A 309 -29.43 -14.67 -4.26
CA ARG A 309 -29.35 -13.40 -3.51
C ARG A 309 -28.69 -13.50 -2.13
N GLY A 310 -28.22 -14.69 -1.75
CA GLY A 310 -27.64 -14.96 -0.43
C GLY A 310 -26.13 -14.74 -0.36
N PHE A 311 -25.60 -14.78 0.86
CA PHE A 311 -24.16 -14.67 1.15
C PHE A 311 -23.34 -15.68 0.33
N SER A 312 -22.23 -15.23 -0.23
CA SER A 312 -21.21 -16.09 -0.83
C SER A 312 -19.87 -15.86 -0.14
N ALA A 313 -19.05 -16.90 0.01
CA ALA A 313 -17.71 -16.76 0.60
C ALA A 313 -16.84 -15.78 -0.19
N GLU A 314 -17.13 -15.58 -1.49
CA GLU A 314 -16.48 -14.57 -2.33
C GLU A 314 -16.64 -13.15 -1.77
N MET A 315 -17.74 -12.86 -1.05
CA MET A 315 -17.97 -11.57 -0.38
C MET A 315 -16.91 -11.23 0.67
N LEU A 316 -16.25 -12.23 1.25
CA LEU A 316 -15.15 -12.01 2.20
C LEU A 316 -13.92 -11.37 1.55
N PHE A 317 -13.71 -11.57 0.23
CA PHE A 317 -12.65 -10.84 -0.48
C PHE A 317 -12.91 -9.33 -0.51
N GLY A 318 -14.17 -8.91 -0.40
CA GLY A 318 -14.55 -7.53 -0.22
C GLY A 318 -13.96 -6.90 1.05
N LEU A 319 -13.56 -7.69 2.05
CA LEU A 319 -12.94 -7.21 3.31
C LEU A 319 -11.42 -7.01 3.20
N LEU A 320 -10.74 -7.60 2.22
CA LEU A 320 -9.29 -7.54 2.08
C LEU A 320 -8.73 -6.09 2.05
N PRO A 321 -9.38 -5.11 1.40
CA PRO A 321 -8.93 -3.72 1.42
C PRO A 321 -8.90 -3.09 2.83
N LEU A 322 -9.65 -3.63 3.80
CA LEU A 322 -9.64 -3.12 5.18
C LEU A 322 -8.29 -3.30 5.86
N ILE A 323 -7.47 -4.26 5.44
CA ILE A 323 -6.11 -4.42 5.99
C ILE A 323 -5.29 -3.16 5.71
N PHE A 324 -5.40 -2.60 4.50
CA PHE A 324 -4.74 -1.34 4.14
C PHE A 324 -5.30 -0.16 4.94
N ALA A 325 -6.62 -0.12 5.16
CA ALA A 325 -7.24 0.89 5.99
C ALA A 325 -6.76 0.84 7.45
N VAL A 326 -6.63 -0.36 8.03
CA VAL A 326 -6.12 -0.57 9.39
C VAL A 326 -4.66 -0.17 9.49
N VAL A 327 -3.82 -0.54 8.52
CA VAL A 327 -2.41 -0.14 8.48
C VAL A 327 -2.28 1.38 8.34
N GLY A 328 -3.06 2.00 7.46
CA GLY A 328 -3.11 3.45 7.28
C GLY A 328 -3.55 4.18 8.54
N ALA A 329 -4.68 3.78 9.13
CA ALA A 329 -5.19 4.38 10.36
C ALA A 329 -4.24 4.20 11.55
N GLY A 330 -3.70 2.98 11.74
CA GLY A 330 -2.77 2.67 12.81
C GLY A 330 -1.45 3.46 12.70
N GLY A 331 -0.88 3.54 11.50
CA GLY A 331 0.32 4.34 11.24
C GLY A 331 0.08 5.84 11.42
N LEU A 332 -1.07 6.36 10.98
CA LEU A 332 -1.45 7.76 11.17
C LEU A 332 -1.67 8.08 12.66
N TYR A 333 -2.43 7.25 13.37
CA TYR A 333 -2.65 7.38 14.82
C TYR A 333 -1.33 7.37 15.60
N TYR A 334 -0.44 6.41 15.31
CA TYR A 334 0.87 6.34 15.96
C TYR A 334 1.72 7.58 15.70
N THR A 335 1.73 8.07 14.46
CA THR A 335 2.52 9.25 14.08
C THR A 335 1.97 10.52 14.74
N ILE A 336 0.65 10.70 14.78
CA ILE A 336 -0.01 11.82 15.45
C ILE A 336 0.20 11.74 16.96
N LYS A 337 -0.01 10.58 17.58
CA LYS A 337 0.19 10.37 19.02
C LYS A 337 1.63 10.68 19.42
N ARG A 338 2.61 10.23 18.63
CA ARG A 338 4.03 10.56 18.84
C ARG A 338 4.27 12.06 18.78
N ARG A 339 3.67 12.76 17.80
CA ARG A 339 3.80 14.21 17.66
C ARG A 339 3.18 14.97 18.83
N ILE A 340 2.02 14.53 19.33
CA ILE A 340 1.37 15.11 20.50
C ILE A 340 2.24 14.89 21.75
N ALA A 341 2.76 13.68 21.94
CA ALA A 341 3.64 13.35 23.08
C ALA A 341 4.96 14.16 23.05
N SER A 342 5.59 14.30 21.88
CA SER A 342 6.80 15.11 21.73
C SER A 342 6.55 16.62 21.89
N SER A 343 5.34 17.09 21.60
CA SER A 343 4.93 18.48 21.84
C SER A 343 4.62 18.73 23.33
N GLY A 344 4.13 17.72 24.06
CA GLY A 344 3.84 17.79 25.49
C GLY A 344 5.08 17.72 26.39
N GLU A 345 6.12 16.97 25.99
CA GLU A 345 7.40 16.91 26.72
C GLU A 345 8.21 18.23 26.68
N LEU A 346 7.86 19.17 25.80
CA LEU A 346 8.46 20.51 25.73
C LEU A 346 7.70 21.56 26.56
N GLY A 347 6.53 21.21 27.11
CA GLY A 347 5.61 22.17 27.76
C GLY A 347 5.60 22.15 29.28
N GLU A 348 6.09 21.10 29.95
CA GLU A 348 5.94 20.99 31.41
C GLU A 348 7.03 20.07 32.00
N TYR A 349 8.16 20.67 32.40
CA TYR A 349 9.11 20.05 33.33
C TYR A 349 9.52 21.10 34.36
N ASP A 350 8.55 21.54 35.16
CA ASP A 350 8.79 22.06 36.50
C ASP A 350 8.56 20.91 37.49
N ASP A 351 9.51 19.98 37.55
CA ASP A 351 9.54 19.00 38.63
C ASP A 351 10.29 19.67 39.78
N GLY A 352 9.55 20.33 40.67
CA GLY A 352 10.01 20.97 41.91
C GLY A 352 10.66 20.01 42.92
N ARG A 353 11.32 18.94 42.45
CA ARG A 353 12.14 18.06 43.26
C ARG A 353 13.53 18.65 43.42
N SER A 354 13.92 18.80 44.68
CA SER A 354 15.25 19.23 45.08
C SER A 354 16.33 18.31 44.49
N PHE A 355 17.45 18.93 44.10
CA PHE A 355 18.63 18.32 43.48
C PHE A 355 19.25 17.15 44.28
N THR A 356 18.80 16.93 45.51
CA THR A 356 19.24 15.88 46.44
C THR A 356 18.62 14.50 46.18
N ASP A 357 17.54 14.40 45.40
CA ASP A 357 16.86 13.11 45.10
C ASP A 357 17.58 12.24 44.06
N TYR A 358 18.63 12.77 43.41
CA TYR A 358 19.39 12.06 42.35
C TYR A 358 20.71 11.46 42.86
N ALA A 359 20.96 11.49 44.16
CA ALA A 359 22.13 10.87 44.75
C ALA A 359 21.86 9.39 45.10
N SER A 360 22.76 8.53 44.62
CA SER A 360 23.05 7.14 45.05
C SER A 360 22.27 5.98 44.40
N GLY A 361 23.01 5.21 43.58
CA GLY A 361 22.64 3.86 43.11
C GLY A 361 23.16 3.57 41.70
N ASP A 362 23.79 2.41 41.50
CA ASP A 362 24.17 1.91 40.17
C ASP A 362 22.90 1.65 39.32
N ILE A 363 22.80 2.25 38.12
CA ILE A 363 21.57 2.15 37.31
C ILE A 363 21.81 1.34 36.03
N VAL A 364 21.05 0.25 35.86
CA VAL A 364 21.01 -0.55 34.63
C VAL A 364 20.22 0.19 33.54
N LEU A 365 20.85 0.43 32.39
CA LEU A 365 20.23 1.11 31.25
C LEU A 365 19.50 0.10 30.33
N LYS A 366 18.36 0.50 29.74
CA LYS A 366 17.61 -0.30 28.75
C LYS A 366 17.77 0.28 27.33
N PRO A 367 17.93 -0.55 26.29
CA PRO A 367 18.11 -0.09 24.93
C PRO A 367 16.81 0.44 24.29
N VAL A 368 16.94 1.36 23.34
CA VAL A 368 15.82 2.07 22.65
C VAL A 368 14.96 1.16 21.76
N THR A 369 15.53 0.11 21.15
CA THR A 369 14.79 -0.88 20.36
C THR A 369 15.20 -2.29 20.76
N GLY A 370 14.22 -3.11 21.17
CA GLY A 370 14.45 -4.50 21.55
C GLY A 370 14.53 -5.42 20.31
N PRO A 371 15.42 -6.43 20.30
CA PRO A 371 15.50 -7.42 19.20
C PRO A 371 14.17 -8.11 18.89
N PHE A 372 13.34 -8.32 19.91
CA PHE A 372 12.00 -8.89 19.76
C PHE A 372 11.06 -8.00 18.94
N ALA A 373 11.06 -6.69 19.18
CA ALA A 373 10.22 -5.76 18.43
C ALA A 373 10.67 -5.68 16.96
N ALA A 374 11.97 -5.72 16.71
CA ALA A 374 12.52 -5.78 15.35
C ALA A 374 12.13 -7.08 14.62
N PHE A 375 12.19 -8.23 15.33
CA PHE A 375 11.74 -9.51 14.79
C PHE A 375 10.23 -9.53 14.51
N ALA A 376 9.40 -9.15 15.48
CA ALA A 376 7.96 -9.09 15.31
C ALA A 376 7.57 -8.15 14.14
N GLY A 377 8.20 -6.97 14.05
CA GLY A 377 7.97 -6.03 12.96
C GLY A 377 8.36 -6.59 11.58
N SER A 378 9.50 -7.29 11.48
CA SER A 378 9.93 -7.92 10.21
C SER A 378 9.03 -9.08 9.80
N VAL A 379 8.55 -9.90 10.75
CA VAL A 379 7.59 -10.98 10.48
C VAL A 379 6.27 -10.42 9.95
N LEU A 380 5.72 -9.39 10.59
CA LEU A 380 4.47 -8.75 10.16
C LEU A 380 4.61 -8.15 8.76
N LEU A 381 5.69 -7.40 8.50
CA LEU A 381 5.96 -6.81 7.19
C LEU A 381 6.10 -7.89 6.10
N CYS A 382 6.86 -8.95 6.40
CA CYS A 382 7.11 -10.05 5.49
C CYS A 382 5.83 -10.82 5.17
N GLY A 383 5.03 -11.16 6.19
CA GLY A 383 3.76 -11.86 6.03
C GLY A 383 2.73 -11.04 5.26
N PHE A 384 2.63 -9.74 5.55
CA PHE A 384 1.72 -8.84 4.83
C PHE A 384 2.10 -8.72 3.34
N TRP A 385 3.36 -8.40 3.04
CA TRP A 385 3.82 -8.24 1.66
C TRP A 385 3.72 -9.53 0.86
N ASN A 386 4.30 -10.61 1.37
CA ASN A 386 4.29 -11.90 0.66
C ASN A 386 2.88 -12.49 0.61
N GLY A 387 2.01 -12.22 1.59
CA GLY A 387 0.60 -12.61 1.55
C GLY A 387 -0.12 -12.01 0.34
N ILE A 388 0.00 -10.70 0.11
CA ILE A 388 -0.61 -10.03 -1.05
C ILE A 388 -0.01 -10.54 -2.36
N ILE A 389 1.33 -10.57 -2.46
CA ILE A 389 2.02 -10.97 -3.68
C ILE A 389 1.78 -12.44 -4.03
N SER A 390 1.62 -13.32 -3.03
CA SER A 390 1.40 -14.75 -3.25
C SER A 390 0.12 -15.05 -4.03
N ILE A 391 -0.92 -14.22 -3.93
CA ILE A 391 -2.17 -14.39 -4.69
C ILE A 391 -1.89 -14.28 -6.18
N PHE A 392 -1.13 -13.25 -6.58
CA PHE A 392 -0.78 -13.01 -7.97
C PHE A 392 0.29 -14.00 -8.47
N VAL A 393 1.25 -14.38 -7.63
CA VAL A 393 2.23 -15.41 -7.96
C VAL A 393 1.55 -16.76 -8.17
N TRP A 394 0.60 -17.12 -7.31
CA TRP A 394 -0.20 -18.33 -7.47
C TRP A 394 -1.00 -18.32 -8.77
N GLN A 395 -1.63 -17.19 -9.11
CA GLN A 395 -2.30 -17.01 -10.40
C GLN A 395 -1.34 -17.21 -11.57
N ALA A 396 -0.20 -16.51 -11.56
CA ALA A 396 0.81 -16.64 -12.61
C ALA A 396 1.30 -18.09 -12.73
N ALA A 397 1.65 -18.73 -11.62
CA ALA A 397 2.12 -20.11 -11.58
C ALA A 397 1.08 -21.10 -12.14
N LEU A 398 -0.20 -20.92 -11.82
CA LEU A 398 -1.28 -21.72 -12.42
C LEU A 398 -1.37 -21.50 -13.93
N GLY A 399 -1.19 -20.26 -14.42
CA GLY A 399 -1.12 -19.97 -15.85
C GLY A 399 0.00 -20.75 -16.54
N TRP A 400 1.21 -20.72 -15.96
CA TRP A 400 2.37 -21.49 -16.43
C TRP A 400 2.12 -23.00 -16.42
N MET A 401 1.59 -23.56 -15.32
CA MET A 401 1.29 -24.99 -15.21
C MET A 401 0.23 -25.46 -16.21
N LYS A 402 -0.69 -24.58 -16.62
CA LYS A 402 -1.74 -24.86 -17.60
C LYS A 402 -1.29 -24.61 -19.05
N GLY A 403 -0.02 -24.30 -19.29
CA GLY A 403 0.52 -24.02 -20.63
C GLY A 403 0.07 -22.68 -21.22
N ARG A 404 -0.42 -21.75 -20.39
CA ARG A 404 -0.86 -20.39 -20.78
C ARG A 404 -0.16 -19.35 -19.90
N PRO A 405 1.16 -19.17 -20.06
CA PRO A 405 1.94 -18.28 -19.20
C PRO A 405 1.49 -16.82 -19.34
N GLU A 406 1.12 -16.20 -18.22
CA GLU A 406 0.78 -14.77 -18.15
C GLU A 406 2.08 -13.95 -18.17
N TRP A 407 2.69 -13.77 -19.35
CA TRP A 407 4.04 -13.19 -19.46
C TRP A 407 4.13 -11.79 -18.87
N PHE A 408 3.14 -10.93 -19.13
CA PHE A 408 3.11 -9.59 -18.58
C PHE A 408 3.04 -9.61 -17.06
N LEU A 409 2.09 -10.35 -16.47
CA LEU A 409 1.98 -10.50 -15.02
C LEU A 409 3.25 -11.11 -14.42
N SER A 410 3.81 -12.14 -15.05
CA SER A 410 4.99 -12.84 -14.56
C SER A 410 6.19 -11.91 -14.49
N ILE A 411 6.49 -11.16 -15.56
CA ILE A 411 7.57 -10.17 -15.59
C ILE A 411 7.29 -9.05 -14.59
N PHE A 412 6.04 -8.59 -14.51
CA PHE A 412 5.61 -7.57 -13.57
C PHE A 412 5.88 -7.97 -12.11
N LEU A 413 5.65 -9.23 -11.75
CA LEU A 413 5.80 -9.72 -10.38
C LEU A 413 7.26 -9.90 -9.94
N ILE A 414 8.22 -10.04 -10.88
CA ILE A 414 9.65 -10.26 -10.55
C ILE A 414 10.17 -9.28 -9.48
N PRO A 415 10.11 -7.94 -9.67
CA PRO A 415 10.62 -7.00 -8.66
C PRO A 415 9.91 -7.14 -7.30
N PHE A 416 8.61 -7.47 -7.28
CA PHE A 416 7.85 -7.63 -6.03
C PHE A 416 8.21 -8.92 -5.30
N VAL A 417 8.47 -10.00 -6.03
CA VAL A 417 8.94 -11.28 -5.48
C VAL A 417 10.36 -11.14 -4.95
N LEU A 418 11.26 -10.47 -5.68
CA LEU A 418 12.61 -10.15 -5.21
C LEU A 418 12.56 -9.35 -3.89
N LEU A 419 11.66 -8.35 -3.80
CA LEU A 419 11.46 -7.60 -2.57
C LEU A 419 10.88 -8.47 -1.43
N GLY A 420 9.97 -9.40 -1.76
CA GLY A 420 9.44 -10.38 -0.81
C GLY A 420 10.50 -11.30 -0.24
N MET A 421 11.43 -11.78 -1.08
CA MET A 421 12.59 -12.57 -0.65
C MET A 421 13.54 -11.77 0.23
N PHE A 422 13.73 -10.48 -0.06
CA PHE A 422 14.49 -9.59 0.82
C PHE A 422 13.85 -9.48 2.21
N PHE A 423 12.52 -9.40 2.31
CA PHE A 423 11.84 -9.40 3.61
C PHE A 423 12.00 -10.74 4.35
N LEU A 424 11.98 -11.88 3.65
CA LEU A 424 12.31 -13.19 4.27
C LEU A 424 13.73 -13.19 4.84
N PHE A 425 14.69 -12.62 4.12
CA PHE A 425 16.06 -12.44 4.62
C PHE A 425 16.10 -11.54 5.87
N LEU A 426 15.32 -10.46 5.93
CA LEU A 426 15.19 -9.61 7.13
C LEU A 426 14.60 -10.36 8.32
N VAL A 427 13.63 -11.24 8.10
CA VAL A 427 13.07 -12.10 9.16
C VAL A 427 14.14 -13.05 9.69
N ALA A 428 14.87 -13.74 8.80
CA ALA A 428 15.93 -14.65 9.20
C ALA A 428 17.04 -13.95 10.00
N THR A 429 17.48 -12.77 9.56
CA THR A 429 18.51 -11.99 10.27
C THR A 429 18.01 -11.44 11.61
N SER A 430 16.76 -10.99 11.69
CA SER A 430 16.14 -10.52 12.94
C SER A 430 15.90 -11.66 13.92
N PHE A 431 15.56 -12.86 13.43
CA PHE A 431 15.44 -14.06 14.26
C PHE A 431 16.79 -14.42 14.91
N ILE A 432 17.86 -14.44 14.12
CA ILE A 432 19.23 -14.67 14.63
C ILE A 432 19.59 -13.65 15.72
N SER A 433 19.11 -12.40 15.58
CA SER A 433 19.35 -11.33 16.55
C SER A 433 18.65 -11.52 17.90
N LEU A 434 17.62 -12.38 17.99
CA LEU A 434 16.97 -12.72 19.27
C LEU A 434 17.91 -13.46 20.22
N PHE A 435 18.84 -14.22 19.65
CA PHE A 435 19.84 -15.00 20.36
C PHE A 435 21.16 -14.25 20.53
N ASN A 436 21.22 -12.99 20.11
CA ASN A 436 22.41 -12.18 20.32
C ASN A 436 22.62 -11.96 21.85
N PRO A 437 23.89 -11.91 22.28
CA PRO A 437 24.25 -11.49 23.64
C PRO A 437 23.53 -10.22 24.08
N ARG A 438 23.22 -10.13 25.37
CA ARG A 438 22.59 -8.95 25.99
C ARG A 438 23.58 -8.29 26.97
N PRO A 439 24.47 -7.41 26.48
CA PRO A 439 25.34 -6.62 27.34
C PRO A 439 24.50 -5.79 28.30
N LYS A 440 24.80 -5.85 29.60
CA LYS A 440 24.27 -4.92 30.58
C LYS A 440 25.23 -3.76 30.70
N ILE A 441 24.72 -2.53 30.60
CA ILE A 441 25.46 -1.31 30.89
C ILE A 441 24.93 -0.73 32.19
N ILE A 442 25.86 -0.47 33.11
CA ILE A 442 25.61 0.12 34.42
C ILE A 442 26.35 1.45 34.46
N ALA A 443 25.65 2.52 34.82
CA ALA A 443 26.25 3.83 34.98
C ALA A 443 26.09 4.29 36.43
N SER A 444 27.13 4.95 36.94
CA SER A 444 27.14 5.55 38.30
C SER A 444 26.10 6.67 38.49
N THR A 445 25.69 7.33 37.41
CA THR A 445 24.60 8.31 37.41
C THR A 445 23.96 8.43 36.03
N ARG A 446 22.68 8.78 35.97
CA ARG A 446 21.98 9.16 34.73
C ARG A 446 22.18 10.64 34.37
N THR A 447 22.70 11.43 35.30
CA THR A 447 22.76 12.89 35.19
C THR A 447 24.16 13.47 35.51
N PRO A 448 25.22 13.06 34.81
CA PRO A 448 26.55 13.57 35.11
C PRO A 448 26.69 15.05 34.74
N HIS A 449 27.50 15.79 35.51
CA HIS A 449 27.80 17.19 35.25
C HIS A 449 28.91 17.35 34.21
N ALA A 450 28.87 18.42 33.42
CA ALA A 450 30.02 18.85 32.63
C ALA A 450 31.22 19.16 33.57
N GLY A 451 32.38 18.55 33.31
CA GLY A 451 33.53 18.56 34.21
C GLY A 451 33.50 17.47 35.30
N GLY A 452 32.43 16.68 35.39
CA GLY A 452 32.26 15.61 36.38
C GLY A 452 32.79 14.26 35.89
N LYS A 453 32.91 13.31 36.81
CA LYS A 453 33.28 11.91 36.51
C LYS A 453 32.03 11.05 36.28
N LEU A 454 32.06 10.25 35.23
CA LEU A 454 31.07 9.23 34.93
C LEU A 454 31.74 7.86 34.86
N ARG A 455 31.45 7.00 35.83
CA ARG A 455 31.82 5.59 35.78
C ARG A 455 30.80 4.81 34.95
N ILE A 456 31.28 4.10 33.95
CA ILE A 456 30.50 3.18 33.10
C ILE A 456 31.08 1.78 33.27
N GLN A 457 30.22 0.84 33.65
CA GLN A 457 30.53 -0.58 33.74
C GLN A 457 29.73 -1.36 32.71
N TRP A 458 30.33 -2.40 32.16
CA TRP A 458 29.66 -3.33 31.27
C TRP A 458 29.84 -4.77 31.74
N GLN A 459 28.78 -5.54 31.59
CA GLN A 459 28.78 -6.97 31.89
C GLN A 459 28.18 -7.74 30.72
N ILE A 460 28.93 -8.70 30.22
CA ILE A 460 28.52 -9.65 29.20
C ILE A 460 28.76 -11.05 29.79
N ASN A 461 27.78 -11.94 29.64
CA ASN A 461 27.96 -13.34 30.03
C ASN A 461 29.21 -13.92 29.33
N GLU A 462 30.10 -14.59 30.05
CA GLU A 462 31.39 -15.08 29.53
C GLU A 462 31.24 -15.95 28.28
N LYS A 463 30.29 -16.90 28.29
CA LYS A 463 29.97 -17.73 27.10
C LYS A 463 29.48 -16.90 25.91
N SER A 464 28.89 -15.75 26.19
CA SER A 464 28.42 -14.81 25.17
C SER A 464 29.53 -13.84 24.71
N ALA A 465 30.54 -13.59 25.53
CA ALA A 465 31.69 -12.73 25.21
C ALA A 465 32.59 -13.36 24.13
N GLU A 466 32.70 -14.69 24.10
CA GLU A 466 33.42 -15.43 23.04
C GLU A 466 32.87 -15.20 21.63
N LEU A 467 31.60 -14.80 21.52
CA LEU A 467 30.97 -14.50 20.23
C LEU A 467 31.41 -13.14 19.66
N PHE A 468 31.95 -12.25 20.50
CA PHE A 468 32.42 -10.94 20.07
C PHE A 468 33.83 -11.04 19.47
N LYS A 469 33.99 -10.52 18.25
CA LYS A 469 35.29 -10.22 17.66
C LYS A 469 35.84 -8.87 18.13
N HIS A 470 34.94 -7.97 18.52
CA HIS A 470 35.25 -6.58 18.82
C HIS A 470 34.11 -5.93 19.60
N LEU A 471 34.43 -5.16 20.63
CA LEU A 471 33.50 -4.36 21.42
C LEU A 471 34.01 -2.92 21.49
N SER A 472 33.14 -1.98 21.14
CA SER A 472 33.37 -0.56 21.31
C SER A 472 32.21 0.05 22.10
N ILE A 473 32.54 0.84 23.12
CA ILE A 473 31.60 1.59 23.94
C ILE A 473 32.01 3.06 23.84
N ASP A 474 31.08 3.90 23.42
CA ASP A 474 31.29 5.31 23.15
C ASP A 474 30.25 6.14 23.90
N LEU A 475 30.66 7.26 24.49
CA LEU A 475 29.74 8.31 24.94
C LEU A 475 29.65 9.37 23.82
N GLU A 476 28.48 9.48 23.20
CA GLU A 476 28.26 10.32 22.03
C GLU A 476 27.19 11.38 22.32
N CYS A 477 27.49 12.64 22.04
CA CYS A 477 26.49 13.70 21.92
C CYS A 477 26.03 13.75 20.47
N ARG A 478 24.74 13.50 20.21
CA ARG A 478 24.19 13.52 18.85
C ARG A 478 23.15 14.60 18.68
N ARG A 479 23.17 15.29 17.53
CA ARG A 479 22.14 16.25 17.11
C ARG A 479 20.93 15.52 16.51
N GLY A 480 19.73 15.80 17.01
CA GLY A 480 18.49 15.30 16.44
C GLY A 480 17.87 14.08 17.13
N ASP A 481 16.63 13.81 16.72
CA ASP A 481 15.61 13.03 17.44
C ASP A 481 16.11 11.70 18.04
N ARG A 482 15.70 11.41 19.29
CA ARG A 482 16.20 10.34 20.20
C ARG A 482 16.09 8.91 19.65
N HIS A 483 15.50 8.74 18.46
CA HIS A 483 15.22 7.47 17.79
C HIS A 483 15.91 7.29 16.43
N ASP A 484 16.65 8.27 15.90
CA ASP A 484 17.40 8.14 14.63
C ASP A 484 18.78 7.46 14.86
N SER A 485 18.76 6.19 15.27
CA SER A 485 19.94 5.40 15.67
C SER A 485 20.88 5.02 14.52
N ARG A 486 20.46 5.19 13.26
CA ARG A 486 21.22 4.71 12.09
C ARG A 486 22.11 5.76 11.44
N ASN A 487 22.01 7.04 11.83
CA ASN A 487 22.67 8.12 11.11
C ASN A 487 23.90 8.68 11.87
N ARG A 488 25.09 8.12 11.58
CA ARG A 488 26.39 8.59 12.12
C ARG A 488 26.70 10.07 11.83
N LYS A 489 25.93 10.71 10.94
CA LYS A 489 26.13 12.10 10.48
C LYS A 489 25.86 13.17 11.54
N ASN A 490 25.33 12.82 12.71
CA ASN A 490 24.92 13.84 13.70
C ASN A 490 25.76 13.84 14.99
N ILE A 491 26.88 13.11 15.05
CA ILE A 491 27.72 13.09 16.26
C ILE A 491 28.46 14.43 16.38
N ILE A 492 28.11 15.22 17.41
CA ILE A 492 28.74 16.51 17.73
C ILE A 492 30.01 16.26 18.55
N GLN A 493 29.92 15.37 19.55
CA GLN A 493 31.04 14.99 20.41
C GLN A 493 31.03 13.48 20.64
N LYS A 494 32.22 12.89 20.73
CA LYS A 494 32.41 11.46 20.97
C LYS A 494 33.58 11.24 21.92
N PHE A 495 33.36 10.40 22.93
CA PHE A 495 34.37 9.95 23.88
C PHE A 495 34.38 8.44 23.90
N THR A 496 35.53 7.83 23.61
CA THR A 496 35.69 6.38 23.65
C THR A 496 35.78 5.94 25.11
N VAL A 497 34.86 5.10 25.55
CA VAL A 497 34.83 4.52 26.90
C VAL A 497 35.69 3.26 26.96
N ALA A 498 35.51 2.41 25.96
CA ALA A 498 36.23 1.16 25.80
C ALA A 498 36.28 0.81 24.31
N ASP A 499 37.43 0.33 23.85
CA ASP A 499 37.58 -0.23 22.51
C ASP A 499 38.55 -1.41 22.60
N THR A 500 38.04 -2.61 22.43
CA THR A 500 38.81 -3.83 22.70
C THR A 500 38.43 -4.99 21.80
N SER A 501 39.44 -5.79 21.46
CA SER A 501 39.32 -7.11 20.81
C SER A 501 39.67 -8.25 21.78
N ASP A 502 40.01 -7.95 23.03
CA ASP A 502 40.34 -8.93 24.08
C ASP A 502 39.07 -9.41 24.79
N TYR A 503 38.83 -10.73 24.73
CA TYR A 503 37.66 -11.42 25.27
C TYR A 503 37.44 -11.14 26.78
N LEU A 504 38.49 -11.16 27.60
CA LEU A 504 38.34 -10.98 29.05
C LEU A 504 37.85 -9.57 29.38
N ARG A 505 38.38 -8.57 28.65
CA ARG A 505 37.98 -7.17 28.77
C ARG A 505 36.60 -6.88 28.16
N MET A 506 36.11 -7.73 27.26
CA MET A 506 34.74 -7.67 26.75
C MET A 506 33.73 -8.23 27.75
N ALA A 507 34.06 -9.32 28.44
CA ALA A 507 33.17 -9.99 29.38
C ALA A 507 32.82 -9.09 30.58
N LEU A 508 33.81 -8.43 31.17
CA LEU A 508 33.62 -7.53 32.29
C LEU A 508 34.61 -6.36 32.23
N GLY A 509 34.12 -5.14 32.45
CA GLY A 509 34.99 -3.97 32.56
C GLY A 509 34.31 -2.75 33.16
N SER A 510 35.15 -1.82 33.58
CA SER A 510 34.75 -0.52 34.15
C SER A 510 35.70 0.54 33.60
N SER A 511 35.16 1.71 33.26
CA SER A 511 35.93 2.86 32.83
C SER A 511 35.36 4.13 33.44
N ASP A 512 36.24 4.95 34.00
CA ASP A 512 35.90 6.27 34.54
C ASP A 512 36.23 7.32 33.49
N ILE A 513 35.22 8.04 33.01
CA ILE A 513 35.39 9.12 32.02
C ILE A 513 35.19 10.45 32.72
N GLU A 514 36.14 11.36 32.54
CA GLU A 514 35.94 12.77 32.84
C GLU A 514 35.19 13.44 31.69
N ILE A 515 33.96 13.88 31.97
CA ILE A 515 33.19 14.66 31.00
C ILE A 515 33.88 16.02 30.89
N PRO A 516 34.30 16.47 29.69
CA PRO A 516 34.98 17.75 29.55
C PRO A 516 34.17 18.91 30.14
N GLY A 517 34.84 19.90 30.73
CA GLY A 517 34.19 21.08 31.30
C GLY A 517 33.43 21.94 30.29
N ASN A 518 33.71 21.77 29.00
CA ASN A 518 33.02 22.40 27.87
C ASN A 518 31.98 21.47 27.21
N ALA A 519 31.63 20.35 27.85
CA ALA A 519 30.58 19.47 27.36
C ALA A 519 29.26 20.23 27.31
N ILE A 520 28.58 20.14 26.17
CA ILE A 520 27.32 20.84 25.96
C ILE A 520 26.27 20.21 26.88
N ALA A 521 25.57 21.04 27.66
CA ALA A 521 24.47 20.60 28.49
C ALA A 521 23.37 19.98 27.61
N SER A 522 22.70 18.95 28.11
CA SER A 522 21.62 18.26 27.37
C SER A 522 20.53 19.20 26.86
N ASN A 523 20.28 20.33 27.55
CA ASN A 523 19.29 21.32 27.14
C ASN A 523 19.82 22.30 26.08
N ASP A 524 21.14 22.53 26.06
CA ASP A 524 21.81 23.48 25.16
C ASP A 524 22.33 22.81 23.88
N CYS A 525 22.21 21.49 23.75
CA CYS A 525 22.58 20.75 22.54
C CYS A 525 21.65 21.06 21.33
N GLY A 526 20.64 21.93 21.49
CA GLY A 526 19.62 22.28 20.50
C GLY A 526 18.41 21.34 20.54
N ASP A 527 17.32 21.70 19.83
CA ASP A 527 16.09 20.89 19.76
C ASP A 527 16.42 19.43 19.41
N GLY A 528 16.20 18.54 20.40
CA GLY A 528 16.29 17.08 20.24
C GLY A 528 17.68 16.46 20.33
N ALA A 529 18.74 17.17 20.72
CA ALA A 529 20.05 16.56 20.86
C ALA A 529 20.21 15.80 22.20
N SER A 530 20.72 14.58 22.14
CA SER A 530 20.79 13.66 23.29
C SER A 530 22.17 13.06 23.46
N TRP A 531 22.59 12.94 24.72
CA TRP A 531 23.76 12.16 25.07
C TRP A 531 23.38 10.68 25.13
N LEU A 532 24.18 9.85 24.48
CA LEU A 532 23.94 8.43 24.32
C LEU A 532 25.22 7.67 24.64
N ILE A 533 25.13 6.68 25.51
CA ILE A 533 26.14 5.63 25.58
C ILE A 533 25.80 4.62 24.49
N THR A 534 26.69 4.47 23.52
CA THR A 534 26.54 3.58 22.38
C THR A 534 27.46 2.39 22.54
N LEU A 535 26.91 1.18 22.54
CA LEU A 535 27.66 -0.07 22.55
C LEU A 535 27.56 -0.73 21.17
N LYS A 536 28.70 -0.94 20.53
CA LYS A 536 28.85 -1.58 19.22
C LYS A 536 29.63 -2.88 19.36
N GLY A 537 28.99 -3.99 19.03
CA GLY A 537 29.58 -5.33 19.06
C GLY A 537 29.65 -5.95 17.68
N ARG A 538 30.84 -6.33 17.21
CA ARG A 538 30.98 -7.16 16.01
C ARG A 538 31.02 -8.62 16.43
N LEU A 539 30.00 -9.39 16.06
CA LEU A 539 29.92 -10.81 16.39
C LEU A 539 30.47 -11.70 15.27
N ARG A 540 30.93 -12.91 15.61
CA ARG A 540 31.33 -13.94 14.63
C ARG A 540 30.09 -14.57 14.00
N ASN A 541 29.97 -14.51 12.67
CA ASN A 541 28.88 -15.10 11.86
C ASN A 541 27.46 -14.71 12.31
N ARG A 542 27.31 -13.54 12.93
CA ARG A 542 26.04 -13.02 13.43
C ARG A 542 25.91 -11.53 13.07
N PRO A 543 24.68 -10.99 12.97
CA PRO A 543 24.45 -9.56 12.80
C PRO A 543 25.15 -8.75 13.90
N LYS A 544 25.68 -7.58 13.55
CA LYS A 544 26.29 -6.66 14.52
C LYS A 544 25.28 -6.26 15.61
N ILE A 545 25.77 -6.05 16.83
CA ILE A 545 25.01 -5.45 17.92
C ILE A 545 25.30 -3.95 17.93
N GLU A 546 24.24 -3.15 18.03
CA GLU A 546 24.33 -1.71 18.23
C GLU A 546 23.21 -1.34 19.23
N LEU A 547 23.61 -1.03 20.46
CA LEU A 547 22.69 -0.70 21.56
C LEU A 547 22.96 0.73 21.99
N GLU A 548 21.89 1.47 22.25
CA GLU A 548 21.95 2.89 22.60
C GLU A 548 21.22 3.10 23.92
N TYR A 549 21.88 3.83 24.82
CA TYR A 549 21.41 4.08 26.17
C TYR A 549 21.42 5.59 26.44
N PRO A 550 20.26 6.25 26.62
CA PRO A 550 20.21 7.69 26.81
C PRO A 550 20.71 8.10 28.21
N ILE A 551 21.46 9.20 28.26
CA ILE A 551 21.94 9.85 29.48
C ILE A 551 21.71 11.37 29.37
N ARG A 552 21.60 12.08 30.51
CA ARG A 552 21.36 13.54 30.53
C ARG A 552 22.59 14.23 31.12
N VAL A 553 23.29 15.09 30.38
CA VAL A 553 24.43 15.85 30.91
C VAL A 553 23.94 17.20 31.42
N ILE A 554 24.21 17.51 32.69
CA ILE A 554 23.80 18.78 33.32
C ILE A 554 24.94 19.81 33.18
N PRO A 555 24.65 21.11 32.97
CA PRO A 555 25.68 22.14 32.91
C PRO A 555 26.54 22.19 34.18
N ARG A 556 27.78 22.66 34.02
CA ARG A 556 28.69 22.91 35.13
C ARG A 556 28.10 24.03 36.00
N ARG A 557 27.82 23.76 37.28
CA ARG A 557 27.48 24.83 38.23
C ARG A 557 28.67 25.80 38.28
N ARG A 558 28.39 27.09 38.05
CA ARG A 558 29.36 28.15 38.32
C ARG A 558 29.66 28.22 39.79
#